data_AF-A0A370SP78-F1
#
_entry.id   AF-A0A370SP78-F1
#
_cell.length_a   1.000
_cell.length_b   1.000
_cell.length_c   1.000
_cell.angle_alpha   90.00
_cell.angle_beta   90.00
_cell.angle_gamma   90.00
#
_symmetry.space_group_name_H-M   'P 1'
#
loop_
_entity.id
_entity.type
_entity.pdbx_description
1 polymer ?
#
loop_
_entity_poly.entity_id
_entity_poly.type
_entity_poly.pdbx_seq_one_letter_code
_entity_poly.pdbx_strand_id
1 'polypeptide(L)'
;MLLSLYRSLRSYRGFILGNVKREFQARYRNSLFGALWAVLNSLSMIIIYTVIFSQIMRARLPGMALLALIPLLILQVVFAAGLGMLPGILNVFFRDVGQMFGICLQFWFWLTPIVYPLSILPPGIQHVISLNPMTALMTNYQNVFLYNQWPDRSSLTPLLIIGLVLCAMALHLFRQRVGKMVDEL
;
A
#
# COMPACT_ATOMS: atom_id res chain seq x y z
N MET A 1 -22.86 -32.03 0.37
CA MET A 1 -22.01 -31.05 -0.34
C MET A 1 -20.58 -31.00 0.20
N LEU A 2 -20.35 -30.82 1.52
CA LEU A 2 -18.99 -30.78 2.10
C LEU A 2 -18.22 -32.12 2.02
N LEU A 3 -18.90 -33.24 2.25
CA LEU A 3 -18.31 -34.58 2.16
C LEU A 3 -17.90 -34.98 0.73
N SER A 4 -18.63 -34.53 -0.29
CA SER A 4 -18.26 -34.74 -1.69
C SER A 4 -17.06 -33.89 -2.08
N LEU A 5 -17.00 -32.64 -1.62
CA LEU A 5 -15.84 -31.75 -1.84
C LEU A 5 -14.54 -32.33 -1.25
N TYR A 6 -14.62 -32.86 -0.02
CA TYR A 6 -13.48 -33.50 0.64
C TYR A 6 -13.00 -34.78 -0.08
N ARG A 7 -13.93 -35.61 -0.57
CA ARG A 7 -13.58 -36.80 -1.37
C ARG A 7 -12.96 -36.43 -2.71
N SER A 8 -13.47 -35.41 -3.39
CA SER A 8 -12.89 -34.87 -4.62
C SER A 8 -11.48 -34.33 -4.37
N LEU A 9 -11.29 -33.50 -3.35
CA LEU A 9 -9.96 -33.01 -2.93
C LEU A 9 -9.00 -34.17 -2.63
N ARG A 10 -9.49 -35.25 -2.00
CA ARG A 10 -8.68 -36.42 -1.70
C ARG A 10 -8.30 -37.21 -2.95
N SER A 11 -9.18 -37.28 -3.94
CA SER A 11 -8.95 -37.95 -5.22
C SER A 11 -7.94 -37.19 -6.09
N TYR A 12 -7.96 -35.86 -6.08
CA TYR A 12 -7.01 -35.02 -6.83
C TYR A 12 -5.68 -34.73 -6.10
N ARG A 13 -5.42 -35.32 -4.92
CA ARG A 13 -4.17 -35.09 -4.16
C ARG A 13 -2.91 -35.39 -4.96
N GLY A 14 -2.92 -36.45 -5.78
CA GLY A 14 -1.80 -36.80 -6.63
C GLY A 14 -1.49 -35.72 -7.68
N PHE A 15 -2.53 -35.17 -8.30
CA PHE A 15 -2.41 -34.09 -9.27
C PHE A 15 -1.96 -32.77 -8.62
N ILE A 16 -2.51 -32.43 -7.45
CA ILE A 16 -2.13 -31.24 -6.69
C ILE A 16 -0.67 -31.35 -6.22
N LEU A 17 -0.29 -32.48 -5.63
CA LEU A 17 1.09 -32.72 -5.19
C LEU A 17 2.08 -32.74 -6.36
N GLY A 18 1.68 -33.28 -7.51
CA GLY A 18 2.47 -33.26 -8.73
C GLY A 18 2.72 -31.84 -9.24
N ASN A 19 1.67 -31.01 -9.32
CA ASN A 19 1.81 -29.60 -9.70
C ASN A 19 2.63 -28.80 -8.69
N VAL A 20 2.38 -28.97 -7.39
CA VAL A 20 3.16 -28.31 -6.33
C VAL A 20 4.63 -28.70 -6.44
N LYS A 21 4.96 -29.98 -6.58
CA LYS A 21 6.35 -30.45 -6.73
C LYS A 21 7.01 -29.86 -7.97
N ARG A 22 6.29 -29.83 -9.11
CA ARG A 22 6.81 -29.30 -10.38
C ARG A 22 7.03 -27.79 -10.31
N GLU A 23 6.12 -27.05 -9.71
CA GLU A 23 6.22 -25.61 -9.43
C GLU A 23 7.42 -25.32 -8.51
N PHE A 24 7.57 -26.10 -7.43
CA PHE A 24 8.67 -25.95 -6.48
C PHE A 24 10.01 -26.27 -7.12
N GLN A 25 10.09 -27.37 -7.86
CA GLN A 25 11.29 -27.75 -8.59
C GLN A 25 11.63 -26.73 -9.69
N ALA A 26 10.65 -26.12 -10.35
CA ALA A 26 10.89 -25.05 -11.33
C ALA A 26 11.44 -23.78 -10.66
N ARG A 27 10.86 -23.37 -9.52
CA ARG A 27 11.27 -22.16 -8.79
C ARG A 27 12.65 -22.28 -8.13
N TYR A 28 13.01 -23.48 -7.69
CA TYR A 28 14.26 -23.71 -6.94
C TYR A 28 15.29 -24.56 -7.71
N ARG A 29 15.08 -24.84 -9.01
CA ARG A 29 15.99 -25.66 -9.85
C ARG A 29 17.43 -25.17 -9.84
N ASN A 30 17.61 -23.85 -9.82
CA ASN A 30 18.90 -23.17 -9.91
C ASN A 30 19.37 -22.59 -8.56
N SER A 31 18.66 -22.87 -7.46
CA SER A 31 19.05 -22.38 -6.13
C SER A 31 19.93 -23.41 -5.43
N LEU A 32 21.14 -23.01 -5.03
CA LEU A 32 22.11 -23.85 -4.31
C LEU A 32 21.52 -24.52 -3.05
N PHE A 33 20.54 -23.88 -2.40
CA PHE A 33 19.91 -24.35 -1.15
C PHE A 33 18.44 -24.81 -1.32
N GLY A 34 17.92 -24.87 -2.55
CA GLY A 34 16.54 -25.31 -2.79
C GLY A 34 15.50 -24.47 -2.02
N ALA A 35 14.55 -25.15 -1.37
CA ALA A 35 13.50 -24.55 -0.53
C ALA A 35 14.03 -23.66 0.61
N LEU A 36 15.17 -24.06 1.19
CA LEU A 36 15.78 -23.37 2.32
C LEU A 36 16.22 -21.96 1.94
N TRP A 37 16.52 -21.72 0.66
CA TRP A 37 16.90 -20.40 0.17
C TRP A 37 15.81 -19.34 0.37
N ALA A 38 14.53 -19.68 0.21
CA ALA A 38 13.45 -18.71 0.43
C ALA A 38 13.30 -18.33 1.91
N VAL A 39 13.48 -19.30 2.81
CA VAL A 39 13.47 -19.07 4.25
C VAL A 39 14.70 -18.25 4.65
N LEU A 40 15.88 -18.63 4.16
CA LEU A 40 17.13 -17.91 4.40
C LEU A 40 17.08 -16.48 3.87
N ASN A 41 16.55 -16.25 2.68
CA ASN A 41 16.40 -14.90 2.12
C ASN A 41 15.45 -14.05 2.98
N SER A 42 14.31 -14.60 3.38
CA SER A 42 13.34 -13.90 4.24
C SER A 42 13.95 -13.56 5.61
N LEU A 43 14.65 -14.51 6.24
CA LEU A 43 15.36 -14.28 7.50
C LEU A 43 16.50 -13.28 7.34
N SER A 44 17.27 -13.38 6.25
CA SER A 44 18.37 -12.46 5.96
C SER A 44 17.86 -11.03 5.83
N MET A 45 16.76 -10.81 5.11
CA MET A 45 16.14 -9.48 5.03
C MET A 45 15.72 -8.94 6.40
N ILE A 46 15.08 -9.76 7.24
CA ILE A 46 14.69 -9.36 8.60
C ILE A 46 15.92 -8.97 9.43
N ILE A 47 16.97 -9.78 9.37
CA ILE A 47 18.22 -9.52 10.11
C ILE A 47 18.90 -8.26 9.60
N ILE A 48 19.05 -8.11 8.28
CA ILE A 48 19.68 -6.94 7.64
C ILE A 48 18.93 -5.67 8.05
N TYR A 49 17.60 -5.65 7.93
CA TYR A 49 16.82 -4.48 8.35
C TYR A 49 16.97 -4.23 9.85
N THR A 50 16.84 -5.26 10.70
CA THR A 50 16.97 -5.09 12.15
C THR A 50 18.33 -4.52 12.54
N VAL A 51 19.42 -5.01 11.93
CA VAL A 51 20.78 -4.54 12.20
C VAL A 51 20.98 -3.12 11.68
N ILE A 52 20.56 -2.80 10.45
CA ILE A 52 20.69 -1.46 9.88
C ILE A 52 19.92 -0.43 10.71
N PHE A 53 18.66 -0.71 11.05
CA PHE A 53 17.84 0.22 11.83
C PHE A 53 18.32 0.35 13.28
N SER A 54 18.75 -0.74 13.92
CA SER A 54 19.20 -0.71 15.31
C SER A 54 20.61 -0.14 15.49
N GLN A 55 21.59 -0.65 14.72
CA GLN A 55 23.00 -0.37 14.93
C GLN A 55 23.48 0.87 14.16
N ILE A 56 23.11 1.00 12.88
CA ILE A 56 23.61 2.07 12.00
C ILE A 56 22.81 3.35 12.20
N MET A 57 21.48 3.27 12.16
CA MET A 57 20.62 4.44 12.33
C MET A 57 20.54 4.91 13.78
N ARG A 58 21.01 4.10 14.75
CA ARG A 58 20.74 4.27 16.19
C ARG A 58 19.27 4.65 16.42
N ALA A 59 18.37 4.04 15.65
CA ALA A 59 16.96 4.40 15.68
C ALA A 59 16.46 4.07 17.08
N ARG A 60 16.32 5.10 17.92
CA ARG A 60 15.58 4.96 19.16
C ARG A 60 14.19 4.55 18.74
N LEU A 61 13.73 3.39 19.21
CA LEU A 61 12.35 2.98 19.01
C LEU A 61 11.48 4.20 19.33
N PRO A 62 10.66 4.69 18.38
CA PRO A 62 9.78 5.80 18.65
C PRO A 62 8.97 5.36 19.87
N GLY A 63 9.03 6.14 20.95
CA GLY A 63 8.44 5.73 22.23
C GLY A 63 6.93 5.76 22.14
N MET A 64 6.31 6.74 22.79
CA MET A 64 4.86 6.96 22.66
C MET A 64 4.45 7.44 21.26
N ALA A 65 5.38 8.00 20.46
CA ALA A 65 5.08 8.49 19.11
C ALA A 65 4.65 7.36 18.15
N LEU A 66 5.04 6.10 18.42
CA LEU A 66 4.65 4.96 17.59
C LEU A 66 3.13 4.73 17.61
N LEU A 67 2.45 5.10 18.70
CA LEU A 67 0.99 5.06 18.80
C LEU A 67 0.33 6.01 17.79
N ALA A 68 1.01 7.07 17.38
CA ALA A 68 0.52 8.00 16.37
C ALA A 68 0.48 7.39 14.95
N LEU A 69 1.13 6.24 14.72
CA LEU A 69 1.01 5.51 13.45
C LEU A 69 -0.40 4.98 13.23
N ILE A 70 -1.11 4.59 14.29
CA ILE A 70 -2.47 4.05 14.19
C ILE A 70 -3.42 5.08 13.53
N PRO A 71 -3.57 6.32 14.04
CA PRO A 71 -4.41 7.31 13.39
C PRO A 71 -3.91 7.72 12.00
N LEU A 72 -2.59 7.75 11.77
CA LEU A 72 -2.03 8.02 10.43
C LEU A 72 -2.40 6.95 9.40
N LEU A 73 -2.32 5.67 9.79
CA LEU A 73 -2.72 4.55 8.95
C LEU A 73 -4.21 4.57 8.66
N ILE A 74 -5.05 4.89 9.65
CA ILE A 74 -6.50 5.03 9.44
C ILE A 74 -6.78 6.15 8.43
N LEU A 75 -6.15 7.31 8.59
CA LEU A 75 -6.28 8.43 7.65
C LEU A 75 -5.84 8.05 6.24
N GLN A 76 -4.70 7.36 6.11
CA GLN A 76 -4.21 6.88 4.83
C GLN A 76 -5.20 5.90 4.17
N VAL A 77 -5.77 4.98 4.94
CA VAL A 77 -6.76 4.02 4.43
C VAL A 77 -8.02 4.74 3.97
N VAL A 78 -8.54 5.69 4.75
CA VAL A 78 -9.72 6.48 4.36
C VAL A 78 -9.45 7.26 3.07
N PHE A 79 -8.31 7.94 2.98
CA PHE A 79 -7.93 8.69 1.78
C PHE A 79 -7.75 7.77 0.56
N ALA A 80 -7.00 6.68 0.70
CA ALA A 80 -6.73 5.74 -0.38
C ALA A 80 -8.02 5.02 -0.85
N ALA A 81 -8.92 4.69 0.08
CA ALA A 81 -10.21 4.11 -0.25
C ALA A 81 -11.07 5.07 -1.09
N GLY A 82 -11.20 6.33 -0.66
CA GLY A 82 -11.94 7.35 -1.40
C GLY A 82 -11.33 7.61 -2.79
N LEU A 83 -10.01 7.75 -2.85
CA LEU A 83 -9.26 7.96 -4.08
C LEU A 83 -9.37 6.79 -5.06
N GLY A 84 -9.33 5.54 -4.58
CA GLY A 84 -9.36 4.34 -5.40
C GLY A 84 -10.77 3.91 -5.83
N MET A 85 -11.78 4.14 -4.99
CA MET A 85 -13.16 3.78 -5.32
C MET A 85 -13.70 4.58 -6.51
N LEU A 86 -13.38 5.87 -6.62
CA LEU A 86 -13.83 6.72 -7.71
C LEU A 86 -13.43 6.20 -9.11
N PRO A 87 -12.14 6.05 -9.44
CA PRO A 87 -11.71 5.47 -10.70
C PRO A 87 -12.10 3.99 -10.80
N GLY A 88 -12.18 3.26 -9.69
CA GLY A 88 -12.64 1.87 -9.69
C GLY A 88 -14.07 1.70 -10.20
N ILE A 89 -14.98 2.58 -9.77
CA ILE A 89 -16.36 2.65 -10.28
C ILE A 89 -16.38 3.03 -11.76
N LEU A 90 -15.59 4.03 -12.14
CA LEU A 90 -15.51 4.49 -13.53
C LEU A 90 -14.91 3.43 -14.46
N ASN A 91 -13.98 2.61 -13.94
CA ASN A 91 -13.30 1.57 -14.70
C ASN A 91 -14.25 0.45 -15.18
N VAL A 92 -15.37 0.23 -14.48
CA VAL A 92 -16.42 -0.70 -14.93
C VAL A 92 -17.02 -0.25 -16.26
N PHE A 93 -17.21 1.06 -16.43
CA PHE A 93 -17.76 1.65 -17.66
C PHE A 93 -16.67 1.95 -18.71
N PHE A 94 -15.46 2.27 -18.25
CA PHE A 94 -14.35 2.70 -19.10
C PHE A 94 -13.05 1.99 -18.69
N ARG A 95 -12.69 0.91 -19.38
CA ARG A 95 -11.51 0.09 -19.06
C ARG A 95 -10.17 0.84 -19.09
N ASP A 96 -10.09 1.94 -19.84
CA ASP A 96 -8.87 2.75 -19.94
C ASP A 96 -8.60 3.56 -18.68
N VAL A 97 -9.63 3.83 -17.86
CA VAL A 97 -9.48 4.58 -16.60
C VAL A 97 -8.52 3.88 -15.65
N GLY A 98 -8.57 2.54 -15.56
CA GLY A 98 -7.65 1.78 -14.73
C GLY A 98 -6.19 1.94 -15.16
N GLN A 99 -5.91 1.88 -16.47
CA GLN A 99 -4.56 2.04 -17.01
C GLN A 99 -4.04 3.47 -16.81
N MET A 100 -4.87 4.47 -17.15
CA MET A 100 -4.53 5.88 -16.98
C MET A 100 -4.27 6.23 -15.51
N PHE A 101 -5.11 5.73 -14.60
CA PHE A 101 -4.95 5.97 -13.18
C PHE A 101 -3.64 5.39 -12.63
N GLY A 102 -3.23 4.20 -13.10
CA GLY A 102 -1.93 3.63 -12.76
C GLY A 102 -0.75 4.52 -13.17
N ILE A 103 -0.80 5.10 -14.38
CA ILE A 103 0.20 6.06 -14.86
C ILE A 103 0.20 7.33 -13.99
N CYS A 104 -0.98 7.88 -13.68
CA CYS A 104 -1.10 9.05 -12.82
C CYS A 104 -0.51 8.81 -11.43
N LEU A 105 -0.77 7.66 -10.81
CA LEU A 105 -0.19 7.30 -9.51
C LEU A 105 1.33 7.19 -9.56
N GLN A 106 1.89 6.68 -10.66
CA GLN A 106 3.33 6.61 -10.85
C GLN A 106 3.96 8.02 -10.84
N PHE A 107 3.38 8.98 -11.55
CA PHE A 107 3.83 10.37 -11.50
C PHE A 107 3.64 11.00 -10.12
N TRP A 108 2.49 10.71 -9.48
CA TRP A 108 2.19 11.23 -8.15
C TRP A 108 3.18 10.73 -7.10
N PHE A 109 3.64 9.48 -7.18
CA PHE A 109 4.71 8.96 -6.33
C PHE A 109 5.96 9.86 -6.38
N TRP A 110 6.43 10.24 -7.56
CA TRP A 110 7.59 11.13 -7.71
C TRP A 110 7.31 12.58 -7.29
N LEU A 111 6.05 13.03 -7.38
CA LEU A 111 5.64 14.35 -6.90
C LEU A 111 5.50 14.43 -5.37
N THR A 112 5.58 13.27 -4.70
CA THR A 112 5.58 13.20 -3.23
C THR A 112 7.00 13.01 -2.72
N PRO A 113 7.40 13.71 -1.65
CA PRO A 113 8.75 13.64 -1.09
C PRO A 113 8.94 12.36 -0.27
N ILE A 114 8.93 11.22 -0.96
CA ILE A 114 9.14 9.88 -0.40
C ILE A 114 10.63 9.54 -0.45
N VAL A 115 11.25 9.74 -1.62
CA VAL A 115 12.65 9.35 -1.90
C VAL A 115 13.62 10.50 -1.66
N TYR A 116 13.14 11.74 -1.75
CA TYR A 116 13.95 12.95 -1.61
C TYR A 116 13.39 13.88 -0.53
N PRO A 117 14.24 14.68 0.13
CA PRO A 117 13.80 15.69 1.10
C PRO A 117 13.25 16.94 0.41
N LEU A 118 12.31 17.68 1.03
CA LEU A 118 11.77 18.92 0.42
C LEU A 118 12.83 20.04 0.28
N SER A 119 13.89 20.03 1.09
CA SER A 119 14.87 21.10 1.17
C SER A 119 15.73 21.28 -0.08
N ILE A 120 15.85 20.25 -0.94
CA ILE A 120 16.64 20.35 -2.18
C ILE A 120 15.89 21.07 -3.30
N LEU A 121 14.60 21.33 -3.13
CA LEU A 121 13.77 21.95 -4.16
C LEU A 121 13.78 23.48 -4.04
N PRO A 122 13.59 24.22 -5.15
CA PRO A 122 13.40 25.68 -5.11
C PRO A 122 12.19 26.10 -4.26
N PRO A 123 12.20 27.28 -3.61
CA PRO A 123 11.15 27.71 -2.68
C PRO A 123 9.74 27.71 -3.28
N GLY A 124 9.59 28.10 -4.55
CA GLY A 124 8.29 28.10 -5.23
C GLY A 124 7.71 26.68 -5.42
N ILE A 125 8.57 25.70 -5.72
CA ILE A 125 8.17 24.30 -5.92
C ILE A 125 7.84 23.64 -4.59
N GLN A 126 8.58 23.99 -3.52
CA GLN A 126 8.29 23.49 -2.17
C GLN A 126 6.85 23.79 -1.76
N HIS A 127 6.34 24.99 -2.04
CA HIS A 127 4.96 25.36 -1.69
C HIS A 127 3.93 24.54 -2.48
N VAL A 128 4.16 24.33 -3.78
CA VAL A 128 3.27 23.50 -4.63
C VAL A 128 3.22 22.05 -4.13
N ILE A 129 4.38 21.47 -3.79
CA ILE A 129 4.45 20.10 -3.27
C ILE A 129 3.85 19.99 -1.87
N SER A 130 3.92 21.05 -1.05
CA SER A 130 3.30 21.06 0.28
C SER A 130 1.77 21.03 0.24
N LEU A 131 1.15 21.50 -0.85
CA LEU A 131 -0.31 21.44 -1.05
C LEU A 131 -0.82 20.02 -1.35
N ASN A 132 0.07 19.11 -1.76
CA ASN A 132 -0.29 17.73 -2.06
C ASN A 132 -0.65 16.98 -0.76
N PRO A 133 -1.85 16.38 -0.63
CA PRO A 133 -2.28 15.71 0.60
C PRO A 133 -1.38 14.53 1.00
N MET A 134 -0.75 13.86 0.02
CA MET A 134 0.19 12.77 0.30
C MET A 134 1.51 13.27 0.90
N THR A 135 1.89 14.53 0.65
CA THR A 135 3.06 15.16 1.30
C THR A 135 2.82 15.27 2.79
N ALA A 136 1.63 15.71 3.21
CA ALA A 136 1.27 15.80 4.63
C ALA A 136 1.36 14.43 5.33
N LEU A 137 0.91 13.34 4.69
CA LEU A 137 1.08 11.98 5.24
C LEU A 137 2.55 11.60 5.37
N MET A 138 3.33 11.76 4.29
CA MET A 138 4.71 11.28 4.27
C MET A 138 5.59 12.04 5.26
N THR A 139 5.45 13.37 5.35
CA THR A 139 6.17 14.18 6.33
C THR A 139 5.83 13.78 7.76
N ASN A 140 4.56 13.46 8.06
CA ASN A 140 4.17 12.99 9.39
C ASN A 140 4.70 11.58 9.71
N TYR A 141 4.75 10.67 8.73
CA TYR A 141 5.44 9.38 8.92
C TYR A 141 6.93 9.59 9.20
N GLN A 142 7.60 10.44 8.43
CA GLN A 142 9.01 10.77 8.66
C GLN A 142 9.23 11.39 10.06
N ASN A 143 8.35 12.29 10.50
CA ASN A 143 8.41 12.90 11.83
C ASN A 143 8.28 11.90 12.97
N VAL A 144 7.36 10.94 12.84
CA VAL A 144 7.18 9.89 13.84
C VAL A 144 8.38 8.93 13.87
N PHE A 145 8.87 8.50 12.71
CA PHE A 145 9.95 7.50 12.63
C PHE A 145 11.36 8.05 12.85
N LEU A 146 11.70 9.19 12.23
CA LEU A 146 13.05 9.76 12.31
C LEU A 146 13.22 10.71 13.48
N TYR A 147 12.21 11.55 13.76
CA TYR A 147 12.33 12.64 14.74
C TYR A 147 11.62 12.34 16.07
N ASN A 148 10.88 11.22 16.18
CA ASN A 148 10.06 10.87 17.35
C ASN A 148 9.14 12.02 17.79
N GLN A 149 8.64 12.78 16.80
CA GLN A 149 7.72 13.89 17.00
C GLN A 149 6.29 13.44 16.76
N TRP A 150 5.36 13.99 17.53
CA TRP A 150 3.94 13.79 17.28
C TRP A 150 3.56 14.46 15.97
N PRO A 151 2.67 13.83 15.18
CA PRO A 151 2.27 14.39 13.90
C PRO A 151 1.52 15.70 14.09
N ASP A 152 1.76 16.65 13.19
CA ASP A 152 1.15 17.98 13.28
C ASP A 152 -0.34 17.92 12.94
N ARG A 153 -1.18 18.33 13.91
CA ARG A 153 -2.64 18.34 13.76
C ARG A 153 -3.10 19.22 12.61
N SER A 154 -2.38 20.31 12.32
CA SER A 154 -2.74 21.27 11.27
C SER A 154 -2.70 20.63 9.88
N SER A 155 -1.79 19.66 9.68
CA SER A 155 -1.58 18.97 8.41
C SER A 155 -2.50 17.75 8.25
N LEU A 156 -3.06 17.23 9.35
CA LEU A 156 -3.92 16.04 9.34
C LEU A 156 -5.39 16.36 9.10
N THR A 157 -5.88 17.52 9.54
CA THR A 157 -7.29 17.91 9.35
C THR A 157 -7.70 18.09 7.89
N PRO A 158 -6.91 18.72 6.99
CA PRO A 158 -7.29 18.85 5.59
C PRO A 158 -7.30 17.48 4.90
N LEU A 159 -6.33 16.62 5.23
CA LEU A 159 -6.27 15.26 4.71
C LEU A 159 -7.51 14.44 5.09
N LEU A 160 -7.94 14.51 6.35
CA LEU A 160 -9.15 13.84 6.82
C LEU A 160 -10.38 14.34 6.05
N ILE A 161 -10.52 15.66 5.90
CA ILE A 161 -11.65 16.28 5.17
C ILE A 161 -11.65 15.83 3.72
N ILE A 162 -10.51 15.91 3.02
CA ILE A 162 -10.38 15.48 1.63
C ILE A 162 -10.72 13.99 1.50
N GLY A 163 -10.17 13.14 2.37
CA GLY A 163 -10.46 11.70 2.37
C GLY A 163 -11.94 11.39 2.57
N LEU A 164 -12.60 12.04 3.54
CA LEU A 164 -14.02 11.87 3.78
C LEU A 164 -14.87 12.37 2.62
N VAL A 165 -14.52 13.51 2.01
CA VAL A 165 -15.19 14.06 0.83
C VAL A 165 -15.06 13.11 -0.35
N LEU A 166 -13.87 12.56 -0.60
CA LEU A 166 -13.64 11.58 -1.66
C LEU A 166 -14.46 10.30 -1.42
N CYS A 167 -14.48 9.78 -0.20
CA CYS A 167 -15.32 8.63 0.18
C CYS A 167 -16.81 8.93 0.00
N ALA A 168 -17.28 10.10 0.42
CA ALA A 168 -18.68 10.49 0.26
C ALA A 168 -19.06 10.60 -1.22
N MET A 169 -18.19 11.21 -2.02
CA MET A 169 -18.37 11.31 -3.47
C MET A 169 -18.38 9.94 -4.15
N ALA A 170 -17.46 9.05 -3.74
CA ALA A 170 -17.40 7.67 -4.23
C ALA A 170 -18.69 6.90 -3.91
N LEU A 171 -19.17 6.99 -2.66
CA LEU A 171 -20.42 6.36 -2.24
C LEU A 171 -21.64 6.93 -2.97
N HIS A 172 -21.66 8.25 -3.18
CA HIS A 172 -22.72 8.91 -3.92
C HIS A 172 -22.77 8.42 -5.38
N LEU A 173 -21.61 8.39 -6.06
CA LEU A 173 -21.49 7.91 -7.42
C LEU A 173 -21.85 6.41 -7.52
N PHE A 174 -21.39 5.60 -6.58
CA PHE A 174 -21.70 4.18 -6.51
C PHE A 174 -23.22 3.96 -6.42
N ARG A 175 -23.90 4.63 -5.49
CA ARG A 175 -25.36 4.51 -5.30
C ARG A 175 -26.16 4.89 -6.54
N GLN A 176 -25.71 5.89 -7.30
CA GLN A 176 -26.38 6.30 -8.53
C GLN A 176 -26.17 5.33 -9.69
N ARG A 177 -25.01 4.67 -9.73
CA ARG A 177 -24.57 3.89 -10.90
C ARG A 177 -24.67 2.38 -10.69
N VAL A 178 -24.93 1.90 -9.47
CA VAL A 178 -24.95 0.47 -9.12
C VAL A 178 -25.87 -0.35 -10.02
N GLY A 179 -27.05 0.17 -10.37
CA GLY A 179 -27.99 -0.53 -11.25
C GLY A 179 -27.41 -0.77 -12.65
N LYS A 180 -26.70 0.22 -13.21
CA LYS A 180 -26.08 0.12 -14.54
C LYS A 180 -24.77 -0.67 -14.53
N MET A 181 -24.10 -0.79 -13.39
CA MET A 181 -22.85 -1.58 -13.29
C MET A 181 -23.12 -3.06 -13.47
N VAL A 182 -24.28 -3.56 -13.00
CA VAL A 182 -24.63 -4.98 -13.13
C VAL A 182 -24.86 -5.36 -14.59
N ASP A 183 -25.33 -4.43 -15.42
CA ASP A 183 -25.60 -4.66 -16.83
C ASP A 183 -24.33 -4.67 -17.70
N GLU A 184 -23.24 -4.06 -17.23
CA GLU A 184 -21.97 -3.85 -17.96
C GLU A 184 -20.85 -4.84 -17.56
N LEU A 185 -21.07 -5.62 -16.50
CA LEU A 185 -20.13 -6.64 -15.99
C LEU A 185 -20.30 -7.98 -16.71
#